data_AF-A0A9P9QCR8-F1
#
_entry.id   AF-A0A9P9QCR8-F1
#
_cell.length_a   1.000
_cell.length_b   1.000
_cell.length_c   1.000
_cell.angle_alpha   90.00
_cell.angle_beta   90.00
_cell.angle_gamma   90.00
#
_symmetry.space_group_name_H-M   'P 1'
#
loop_
_entity.id
_entity.type
_entity.pdbx_description
1 polymer ?
#
loop_
_entity_poly.entity_id
_entity_poly.type
_entity_poly.pdbx_seq_one_letter_code
_entity_poly.pdbx_strand_id
1 'polypeptide(L)'
;MQAHLRHKAIAQARRIQQKSLAEQRIVAYDGPIPSFLDQEYQYMRQASTTFPEAITPSIQMSCMKAYQKAISDASRRLPCGLCGGLLQEEEVLNINLQDANLLHFFEKTKTEPDCCAVKDHSVGLCSICSSAVAKRAIPPLSAGNFVNCLFC
;
A
#
# COMPACT_ATOMS: atom_id res chain seq x y z
N MET A 1 -9.57 -10.19 41.89
CA MET A 1 -10.16 -8.82 41.95
C MET A 1 -9.93 -8.00 40.67
N GLN A 2 -8.74 -8.06 40.04
CA GLN A 2 -8.38 -7.25 38.87
C GLN A 2 -9.14 -7.58 37.56
N ALA A 3 -9.49 -8.85 37.32
CA ALA A 3 -10.21 -9.27 36.09
C ALA A 3 -11.66 -8.77 36.02
N HIS A 4 -12.34 -8.71 37.17
CA HIS A 4 -13.73 -8.21 37.26
C HIS A 4 -13.81 -6.69 36.98
N LEU A 5 -12.81 -5.94 37.42
CA LEU A 5 -12.69 -4.51 37.14
C LEU A 5 -12.42 -4.25 35.65
N ARG A 6 -11.57 -5.06 35.00
CA ARG A 6 -11.32 -4.99 33.55
C ARG A 6 -12.56 -5.28 32.72
N HIS A 7 -13.34 -6.30 33.09
CA HIS A 7 -14.60 -6.61 32.41
C HIS A 7 -15.63 -5.47 32.50
N LYS A 8 -15.75 -4.84 33.68
CA LYS A 8 -16.64 -3.67 33.87
C LYS A 8 -16.21 -2.48 33.01
N ALA A 9 -14.91 -2.20 32.95
CA ALA A 9 -14.36 -1.11 32.13
C ALA A 9 -14.62 -1.33 30.63
N ILE A 10 -14.43 -2.57 30.13
CA ILE A 10 -14.69 -2.92 28.72
C ILE A 10 -16.18 -2.80 28.38
N ALA A 11 -17.07 -3.27 29.28
CA ALA A 11 -18.50 -3.15 29.09
C ALA A 11 -18.98 -1.69 29.06
N GLN A 12 -18.38 -0.84 29.90
CA GLN A 12 -18.67 0.59 29.94
C GLN A 12 -18.15 1.32 28.70
N ALA A 13 -16.94 1.00 28.24
CA ALA A 13 -16.38 1.54 27.00
C ALA A 13 -17.23 1.18 25.78
N ARG A 14 -17.71 -0.07 25.69
CA ARG A 14 -18.64 -0.50 24.62
C ARG A 14 -19.97 0.26 24.66
N ARG A 15 -20.54 0.52 25.84
CA ARG A 15 -21.76 1.31 25.98
C ARG A 15 -21.55 2.76 25.56
N ILE A 16 -20.43 3.37 25.94
CA ILE A 16 -20.08 4.74 25.55
C ILE A 16 -19.89 4.82 24.03
N GLN A 17 -19.20 3.85 23.43
CA GLN A 17 -19.00 3.78 21.98
C GLN A 17 -20.31 3.58 21.22
N GLN A 18 -21.20 2.70 21.69
CA GLN A 18 -22.53 2.52 21.11
C GLN A 18 -23.41 3.77 21.23
N LYS A 19 -23.32 4.48 22.36
CA LYS A 19 -24.05 5.73 22.57
C LYS A 19 -23.54 6.85 21.67
N SER A 20 -22.21 6.97 21.54
CA SER A 20 -21.54 7.87 20.61
C SER A 20 -21.92 7.59 19.14
N LEU A 21 -21.96 6.32 18.72
CA LEU A 21 -22.45 5.91 17.39
C LEU A 21 -23.94 6.22 17.17
N ALA A 22 -24.76 6.12 18.21
CA ALA A 22 -26.18 6.44 18.14
C ALA A 22 -26.42 7.96 18.10
N GLU A 23 -25.62 8.75 18.82
CA GLU A 23 -25.69 10.22 18.87
C GLU A 23 -25.08 10.87 17.62
N GLN A 24 -24.10 10.21 16.96
CA GLN A 24 -23.56 10.62 15.65
C GLN A 24 -24.42 10.13 14.47
N ARG A 25 -25.62 9.59 14.71
CA ARG A 25 -26.56 9.34 13.61
C ARG A 25 -26.87 10.66 12.92
N ILE A 26 -26.43 10.76 11.68
CA ILE A 26 -26.92 11.77 10.74
C ILE A 26 -28.45 11.63 10.75
N VAL A 27 -29.13 12.60 11.35
CA VAL A 27 -30.58 12.68 11.30
C VAL A 27 -30.92 13.04 9.86
N ALA A 28 -31.69 12.20 9.20
CA ALA A 28 -32.15 12.49 7.84
C ALA A 28 -32.95 13.81 7.88
N TYR A 29 -32.64 14.73 6.97
CA TYR A 29 -33.43 15.95 6.79
C TYR A 29 -34.89 15.57 6.52
N ASP A 30 -35.79 16.08 7.35
CA ASP A 30 -37.24 15.81 7.35
C ASP A 30 -38.07 17.02 6.90
N GLY A 31 -37.40 18.09 6.45
CA GLY A 31 -38.03 19.27 5.89
C GLY A 31 -38.50 19.08 4.43
N PRO A 32 -39.29 20.03 3.90
CA PRO A 32 -39.75 19.98 2.51
C PRO A 32 -38.56 20.08 1.55
N ILE A 33 -38.43 19.10 0.68
CA ILE A 33 -37.43 19.11 -0.39
C ILE A 33 -37.86 20.18 -1.41
N PRO A 34 -36.98 21.12 -1.78
CA PRO A 34 -37.28 22.06 -2.85
C PRO A 34 -37.67 21.31 -4.13
N SER A 35 -38.76 21.71 -4.77
CA SER A 35 -39.34 20.95 -5.90
C SER A 35 -38.39 20.71 -7.08
N PHE A 36 -37.36 21.56 -7.26
CA PHE A 36 -36.33 21.36 -8.28
C PHE A 36 -35.37 20.20 -7.98
N LEU A 37 -35.34 19.71 -6.73
CA LEU A 37 -34.54 18.57 -6.27
C LEU A 37 -35.35 17.27 -6.18
N ASP A 38 -36.66 17.28 -6.48
CA ASP A 38 -37.51 16.10 -6.34
C ASP A 38 -36.98 14.93 -7.18
N GLN A 39 -36.55 15.19 -8.41
CA GLN A 39 -36.03 14.16 -9.31
C GLN A 39 -34.72 13.55 -8.78
N GLU A 40 -33.79 14.39 -8.31
CA GLU A 40 -32.51 13.95 -7.74
C GLU A 40 -32.73 13.17 -6.43
N TYR A 41 -33.65 13.63 -5.59
CA TYR A 41 -34.04 12.93 -4.37
C TYR A 41 -34.63 11.54 -4.67
N GLN A 42 -35.55 11.41 -5.63
CA GLN A 42 -36.09 10.09 -5.98
C GLN A 42 -35.01 9.16 -6.53
N TYR A 43 -34.08 9.68 -7.34
CA TYR A 43 -32.94 8.91 -7.84
C TYR A 43 -32.04 8.42 -6.70
N MET A 44 -31.64 9.32 -5.79
CA MET A 44 -30.82 8.98 -4.63
C MET A 44 -31.53 8.00 -3.69
N ARG A 45 -32.82 8.21 -3.46
CA ARG A 45 -33.65 7.31 -2.64
C ARG A 45 -33.68 5.92 -3.27
N GLN A 46 -33.92 5.81 -4.57
CA GLN A 46 -33.90 4.52 -5.26
C GLN A 46 -32.52 3.86 -5.18
N ALA A 47 -31.43 4.59 -5.46
CA ALA A 47 -30.06 4.09 -5.35
C ALA A 47 -29.71 3.64 -3.92
N SER A 48 -30.21 4.35 -2.90
CA SER A 48 -30.00 4.02 -1.49
C SER A 48 -30.70 2.74 -1.05
N THR A 49 -31.78 2.31 -1.73
CA THR A 49 -32.42 1.01 -1.42
C THR A 49 -31.57 -0.18 -1.82
N THR A 50 -30.63 0.01 -2.75
CA THR A 50 -29.74 -1.02 -3.27
C THR A 50 -28.30 -0.89 -2.76
N PHE A 51 -27.99 0.18 -2.01
CA PHE A 51 -26.65 0.45 -1.48
C PHE A 51 -26.61 0.39 0.06
N PRO A 52 -25.58 -0.24 0.66
CA PRO A 52 -24.57 -1.02 -0.03
C PRO A 52 -25.19 -2.30 -0.60
N GLU A 53 -24.62 -2.79 -1.71
CA GLU A 53 -24.98 -4.10 -2.22
C GLU A 53 -24.83 -5.14 -1.10
N ALA A 54 -25.72 -6.14 -1.09
CA ALA A 54 -25.63 -7.21 -0.11
C ALA A 54 -24.27 -7.92 -0.26
N ILE A 55 -23.42 -7.85 0.76
CA ILE A 55 -22.14 -8.56 0.79
C ILE A 55 -22.46 -10.05 0.97
N THR A 56 -22.54 -10.76 -0.15
CA THR A 56 -22.78 -12.20 -0.15
C THR A 56 -21.48 -12.95 0.20
N PRO A 57 -21.58 -14.21 0.67
CA PRO A 57 -20.40 -15.06 0.84
C PRO A 57 -19.57 -15.21 -0.43
N SER A 58 -20.20 -15.20 -1.62
CA SER A 58 -19.47 -15.28 -2.88
C SER A 58 -18.63 -14.04 -3.16
N ILE A 59 -19.15 -12.84 -2.86
CA ILE A 59 -18.39 -11.58 -2.96
C ILE A 59 -17.20 -11.62 -2.00
N GLN A 60 -17.40 -12.02 -0.74
CA GLN A 60 -16.32 -12.13 0.25
C GLN A 60 -15.21 -13.07 -0.22
N MET A 61 -15.58 -14.28 -0.68
CA MET A 61 -14.60 -15.25 -1.18
C MET A 61 -13.86 -14.73 -2.41
N SER A 62 -14.54 -14.04 -3.32
CA SER A 62 -13.92 -13.44 -4.51
C SER A 62 -12.90 -12.37 -4.12
N CYS A 63 -13.27 -11.45 -3.22
CA CYS A 63 -12.37 -10.43 -2.69
C CYS A 63 -11.16 -11.05 -1.98
N MET A 64 -11.37 -12.08 -1.15
CA MET A 64 -10.27 -12.79 -0.48
C MET A 64 -9.30 -13.43 -1.48
N LYS A 65 -9.82 -14.09 -2.52
CA LYS A 65 -9.00 -14.68 -3.58
C LYS A 65 -8.21 -13.61 -4.34
N ALA A 66 -8.85 -12.51 -4.70
CA ALA A 66 -8.18 -11.39 -5.36
C ALA A 66 -7.06 -10.79 -4.50
N TYR A 67 -7.33 -10.62 -3.20
CA TYR A 67 -6.32 -10.16 -2.25
C TYR A 67 -5.16 -11.14 -2.11
N GLN A 68 -5.44 -12.44 -1.92
CA GLN A 68 -4.41 -13.48 -1.85
C GLN A 68 -3.54 -13.51 -3.11
N LYS A 69 -4.17 -13.37 -4.30
CA LYS A 69 -3.44 -13.26 -5.56
C LYS A 69 -2.55 -12.03 -5.57
N ALA A 70 -3.06 -10.86 -5.19
CA ALA A 70 -2.29 -9.63 -5.15
C ALA A 70 -1.09 -9.73 -4.19
N ILE A 71 -1.26 -10.34 -3.02
CA ILE A 71 -0.18 -10.60 -2.06
C ILE A 71 0.84 -11.58 -2.63
N SER A 72 0.39 -12.69 -3.24
CA SER A 72 1.29 -13.66 -3.86
C SER A 72 2.07 -13.07 -5.04
N ASP A 73 1.45 -12.17 -5.82
CA ASP A 73 2.11 -11.48 -6.93
C ASP A 73 3.12 -10.45 -6.39
N ALA A 74 2.76 -9.72 -5.32
CA ALA A 74 3.65 -8.76 -4.68
C ALA A 74 4.84 -9.42 -3.97
N SER A 75 4.64 -10.57 -3.32
CA SER A 75 5.69 -11.27 -2.58
C SER A 75 6.80 -11.85 -3.46
N ARG A 76 6.53 -11.99 -4.76
CA ARG A 76 7.52 -12.46 -5.75
C ARG A 76 8.35 -11.31 -6.32
N ARG A 77 7.96 -10.07 -6.07
CA ARG A 77 8.70 -8.92 -6.58
C ARG A 77 10.02 -8.78 -5.84
N LEU A 78 11.04 -8.41 -6.60
CA LEU A 78 12.41 -8.23 -6.13
C LEU A 78 12.74 -6.74 -6.08
N PRO A 79 13.43 -6.26 -5.04
CA PRO A 79 13.79 -4.85 -4.93
C PRO A 79 14.94 -4.50 -5.87
N CYS A 80 14.92 -3.27 -6.41
CA CYS A 80 16.08 -2.66 -7.03
C CYS A 80 17.07 -2.21 -5.95
N GLY A 81 18.31 -2.66 -6.04
CA GLY A 81 19.36 -2.31 -5.08
C GLY A 81 19.81 -0.85 -5.07
N LEU A 82 19.31 -0.03 -5.99
CA LEU A 82 19.59 1.41 -6.00
C LEU A 82 18.37 2.24 -5.65
N CYS A 83 17.18 1.98 -6.21
CA CYS A 83 16.00 2.83 -6.00
C CYS A 83 14.93 2.26 -5.07
N GLY A 84 15.11 1.03 -4.58
CA GLY A 84 14.10 0.33 -3.76
C GLY A 84 12.82 -0.04 -4.52
N GLY A 85 12.75 0.20 -5.83
CA GLY A 85 11.58 -0.17 -6.64
C GLY A 85 11.37 -1.67 -6.69
N LEU A 86 10.13 -2.13 -6.50
CA LEU A 86 9.76 -3.55 -6.58
C LEU A 86 9.47 -3.95 -8.02
N LEU A 87 10.25 -4.90 -8.53
CA LEU A 87 10.26 -5.37 -9.92
C LEU A 87 9.78 -6.81 -9.98
N GLN A 88 9.19 -7.22 -11.09
CA GLN A 88 9.02 -8.63 -11.36
C GLN A 88 10.39 -9.29 -11.65
N GLU A 89 10.50 -10.61 -11.44
CA GLU A 89 11.78 -11.31 -11.53
C GLU A 89 12.41 -11.20 -12.93
N GLU A 90 11.58 -11.18 -13.98
CA GLU A 90 12.01 -11.00 -15.38
C GLU A 90 12.50 -9.57 -15.70
N GLU A 91 12.11 -8.59 -14.89
CA GLU A 91 12.48 -7.18 -15.06
C GLU A 91 13.79 -6.81 -14.33
N VAL A 92 14.32 -7.74 -13.52
CA VAL A 92 15.55 -7.53 -12.76
C VAL A 92 16.79 -7.79 -13.61
N LEU A 93 17.66 -6.78 -13.69
CA LEU A 93 18.98 -6.90 -14.27
C LEU A 93 20.00 -7.14 -13.15
N ASN A 94 20.58 -8.33 -13.10
CA ASN A 94 21.62 -8.67 -12.13
C ASN A 94 22.98 -8.15 -12.58
N ILE A 95 23.59 -7.28 -11.77
CA ILE A 95 24.92 -6.72 -12.01
C ILE A 95 25.87 -7.24 -10.93
N ASN A 96 27.06 -7.67 -11.33
CA ASN A 96 28.08 -8.11 -10.37
C ASN A 96 28.51 -6.94 -9.48
N LEU A 97 28.70 -7.17 -8.18
CA LEU A 97 29.15 -6.13 -7.24
C LEU A 97 30.55 -5.59 -7.56
N GLN A 98 31.35 -6.33 -8.33
CA GLN A 98 32.67 -5.93 -8.83
C GLN A 98 32.61 -5.21 -10.18
N ASP A 99 31.42 -4.93 -10.72
CA ASP A 99 31.29 -4.15 -11.96
C ASP A 99 31.87 -2.75 -11.78
N ALA A 100 32.76 -2.35 -12.69
CA ALA A 100 33.51 -1.10 -12.57
C ALA A 100 32.61 0.15 -12.58
N ASN A 101 31.50 0.12 -13.31
CA ASN A 101 30.57 1.25 -13.34
C ASN A 101 29.75 1.32 -12.05
N LEU A 102 29.39 0.16 -11.50
CA LEU A 102 28.68 0.07 -10.23
C LEU A 102 29.57 0.52 -9.05
N LEU A 103 30.83 0.07 -9.00
CA LEU A 103 31.81 0.52 -8.01
C LEU A 103 32.03 2.03 -8.10
N HIS A 104 32.21 2.56 -9.31
CA HIS A 104 32.35 4.00 -9.53
C HIS A 104 31.13 4.79 -9.03
N PHE A 105 29.93 4.25 -9.22
CA PHE A 105 28.71 4.85 -8.70
C PHE A 105 28.77 4.96 -7.17
N PHE A 106 29.04 3.87 -6.46
CA PHE A 106 29.10 3.84 -5.00
C PHE A 106 30.19 4.75 -4.43
N GLU A 107 31.37 4.79 -5.05
CA GLU A 107 32.44 5.72 -4.67
C GLU A 107 31.99 7.19 -4.80
N LYS A 108 31.30 7.52 -5.91
CA LYS A 108 30.86 8.88 -6.21
C LYS A 108 29.72 9.34 -5.29
N THR A 109 28.74 8.48 -5.04
CA THR A 109 27.55 8.81 -4.24
C THR A 109 27.76 8.58 -2.75
N LYS A 110 28.83 7.85 -2.36
CA LYS A 110 29.05 7.38 -0.98
C LYS A 110 27.85 6.57 -0.46
N THR A 111 27.26 5.77 -1.33
CA THR A 111 26.14 4.88 -0.98
C THR A 111 26.53 3.43 -1.16
N GLU A 112 25.75 2.55 -0.55
CA GLU A 112 25.85 1.10 -0.70
C GLU A 112 24.57 0.57 -1.37
N PRO A 113 24.62 -0.62 -2.00
CA PRO A 113 23.40 -1.26 -2.48
C PRO A 113 22.49 -1.64 -1.32
N ASP A 114 21.18 -1.61 -1.57
CA ASP A 114 20.20 -2.20 -0.65
C ASP A 114 20.52 -3.69 -0.45
N CYS A 115 20.72 -4.09 0.81
CA CYS A 115 21.13 -5.45 1.16
C CYS A 115 20.07 -6.49 0.77
N CYS A 116 18.79 -6.11 0.69
CA CYS A 116 17.70 -7.00 0.26
C CYS A 116 17.74 -7.30 -1.25
N ALA A 117 18.45 -6.48 -2.04
CA ALA A 117 18.61 -6.67 -3.47
C ALA A 117 19.89 -7.43 -3.85
N VAL A 118 20.73 -7.78 -2.87
CA VAL A 118 22.00 -8.48 -3.10
C VAL A 118 21.82 -10.00 -2.98
N LYS A 119 22.24 -10.74 -4.00
CA LYS A 119 22.27 -12.22 -4.04
C LYS A 119 23.52 -12.69 -4.76
N ASP A 120 24.23 -13.68 -4.20
CA ASP A 120 25.36 -14.37 -4.85
C ASP A 120 26.39 -13.44 -5.51
N HIS A 121 26.81 -12.40 -4.79
CA HIS A 121 27.75 -11.36 -5.26
C HIS A 121 27.25 -10.48 -6.41
N SER A 122 25.94 -10.47 -6.65
CA SER A 122 25.27 -9.59 -7.59
C SER A 122 24.21 -8.75 -6.90
N VAL A 123 23.85 -7.62 -7.50
CA VAL A 123 22.74 -6.77 -7.09
C VAL A 123 21.72 -6.68 -8.22
N GLY A 124 20.44 -6.86 -7.88
CA GLY A 124 19.35 -6.72 -8.83
C GLY A 124 18.97 -5.25 -9.05
N LEU A 125 18.99 -4.76 -10.29
CA LEU A 125 18.63 -3.38 -10.65
C LEU A 125 17.47 -3.31 -11.63
N CYS A 126 16.66 -2.25 -11.56
CA CYS A 126 15.74 -1.91 -12.64
C CYS A 126 16.50 -1.41 -13.88
N SER A 127 15.85 -1.47 -15.05
CA SER A 127 16.41 -1.00 -16.32
C SER A 127 16.89 0.47 -16.28
N ILE A 128 16.18 1.34 -15.55
CA ILE A 128 16.52 2.76 -15.41
C ILE A 128 17.81 2.92 -14.61
N CYS A 129 17.92 2.26 -13.46
CA CYS A 129 19.10 2.31 -12.59
C CYS A 129 20.32 1.67 -13.28
N SER A 130 20.14 0.52 -13.91
CA SER A 130 21.19 -0.14 -14.70
C SER A 130 21.70 0.77 -15.83
N SER A 131 20.80 1.39 -16.58
CA SER A 131 21.17 2.33 -17.65
C SER A 131 21.91 3.57 -17.14
N ALA A 132 21.52 4.09 -15.97
CA ALA A 132 22.19 5.24 -15.36
C ALA A 132 23.61 4.87 -14.88
N VAL A 133 23.77 3.71 -14.23
CA VAL A 133 25.08 3.19 -13.84
C VAL A 133 25.99 3.00 -15.05
N ALA A 134 25.50 2.36 -16.13
CA ALA A 134 26.25 2.17 -17.37
C ALA A 134 26.72 3.50 -18.00
N LYS A 135 25.94 4.58 -17.82
CA LYS A 135 26.27 5.94 -18.29
C LYS A 135 27.05 6.77 -17.26
N ARG A 136 27.43 6.20 -16.11
CA ARG A 136 28.05 6.90 -14.97
C ARG A 136 27.25 8.12 -14.47
N ALA A 137 25.93 8.05 -14.66
CA ALA A 137 24.97 9.03 -14.18
C ALA A 137 24.36 8.56 -12.85
N ILE A 138 23.86 9.50 -12.04
CA ILE A 138 23.15 9.17 -10.82
C ILE A 138 21.68 8.89 -11.19
N PRO A 139 21.12 7.70 -10.88
CA PRO A 139 19.72 7.43 -11.16
C PRO A 139 18.83 8.40 -10.36
N PRO A 140 17.77 8.96 -10.98
CA PRO A 140 16.95 10.01 -10.37
C PRO A 140 16.23 9.58 -9.09
N LEU A 141 15.98 8.29 -8.88
CA LEU A 141 15.30 7.74 -7.71
C LEU A 141 16.19 6.85 -6.84
N SER A 142 17.53 7.00 -6.92
CA SER A 142 18.44 6.15 -6.15
C SER A 142 18.51 6.51 -4.66
N ALA A 143 19.06 5.61 -3.84
CA ALA A 143 19.52 5.86 -2.48
C ALA A 143 20.54 7.01 -2.44
N GLY A 144 21.28 7.24 -3.54
CA GLY A 144 22.12 8.43 -3.75
C GLY A 144 21.35 9.76 -3.77
N ASN A 145 20.03 9.70 -4.00
CA ASN A 145 19.11 10.83 -3.88
C ASN A 145 18.22 10.74 -2.62
N PHE A 146 18.51 9.82 -1.70
CA PHE A 146 17.72 9.57 -0.46
C PHE A 146 16.25 9.23 -0.70
N VAL A 147 15.87 8.76 -1.88
CA VAL A 147 14.45 8.60 -2.26
C VAL A 147 13.83 7.31 -1.75
N ASN A 148 14.61 6.26 -1.46
CA ASN A 148 14.07 5.04 -0.85
C ASN A 148 15.21 4.21 -0.26
N CYS A 149 15.26 4.10 1.07
CA CYS A 149 15.77 2.92 1.72
C CYS A 149 14.52 2.08 2.04
N LEU A 150 14.38 0.89 1.48
CA LEU A 150 13.45 -0.06 2.06
C LEU A 150 14.00 -0.36 3.46
N PHE A 151 13.18 -0.13 4.50
CA PHE A 151 13.54 -0.55 5.84
C PHE A 151 13.43 -2.08 5.88
N CYS A 152 14.59 -2.73 5.86
CA CYS A 152 14.73 -4.16 6.09
C CYS A 152 14.38 -4.51 7.55
#